data_AF-A0A5J4NF09-F1
#
_entry.id   AF-A0A5J4NF09-F1
#
_cell.length_a   1.000
_cell.length_b   1.000
_cell.length_c   1.000
_cell.angle_alpha   90.00
_cell.angle_beta   90.00
_cell.angle_gamma   90.00
#
_symmetry.space_group_name_H-M   'P 1'
#
loop_
_entity.id
_entity.type
_entity.pdbx_description
1 polymer ?
#
loop_
_entity_poly.entity_id
_entity_poly.type
_entity_poly.pdbx_seq_one_letter_code
_entity_poly.pdbx_strand_id
1 'polypeptide(L)' 'CLFSVSASACARCVPVNGTCDGTLVRRCCGSLKCDLHGPFTGICRSCFLSGASCVRNSQCCSGHCKQLNCTDV' A
#
# COMPACT_ATOMS: atom_id res chain seq x y z
N CYS A 1 -22.51 1.74 2.83
CA CYS A 1 -23.35 2.96 2.77
C CYS A 1 -24.75 2.52 2.36
N LEU A 2 -25.74 2.92 3.17
CA LEU A 2 -27.13 2.42 3.21
C LEU A 2 -27.20 0.90 3.50
N PHE A 3 -27.43 0.58 4.78
CA PHE A 3 -27.43 -0.76 5.39
C PHE A 3 -26.06 -1.46 5.48
N SER A 4 -25.87 -2.19 6.58
CA SER A 4 -24.73 -3.03 6.95
C SER A 4 -23.53 -2.32 7.60
N VAL A 5 -23.42 -2.60 8.89
CA VAL A 5 -22.32 -2.30 9.81
C VAL A 5 -20.97 -2.78 9.27
N SER A 6 -20.05 -1.83 9.09
CA SER A 6 -18.61 -2.05 9.19
C SER A 6 -18.01 -0.71 9.56
N ALA A 7 -17.52 -0.62 10.79
CA ALA A 7 -16.99 0.58 11.42
C ALA A 7 -15.72 1.05 10.70
N SER A 8 -15.88 1.83 9.64
CA SER A 8 -14.84 2.67 9.01
C SER A 8 -15.58 3.64 8.10
N ALA A 9 -15.91 4.82 8.65
CA ALA A 9 -16.73 5.87 8.05
C ALA A 9 -16.41 6.11 6.56
N CYS A 10 -17.43 6.07 5.70
CA CYS A 10 -17.38 6.46 4.28
C CYS A 10 -16.02 6.19 3.60
N ALA A 11 -15.62 4.92 3.48
CA ALA A 11 -14.33 4.54 2.90
C ALA A 11 -14.26 4.91 1.40
N ARG A 12 -13.88 6.17 1.11
CA ARG A 12 -13.25 6.56 -0.16
C ARG A 12 -11.92 5.84 -0.18
N CYS A 13 -11.92 4.62 -0.70
CA CYS A 13 -10.70 3.86 -0.82
C CYS A 13 -9.71 4.64 -1.69
N VAL A 14 -8.43 4.49 -1.38
CA VAL A 14 -7.39 5.28 -2.01
C VAL A 14 -7.08 4.67 -3.39
N PRO A 15 -7.18 5.44 -4.49
CA PRO A 15 -6.87 4.93 -5.83
C PRO A 15 -5.37 4.65 -5.97
N VAL A 16 -4.97 4.08 -7.10
CA VAL A 16 -3.55 3.92 -7.44
C VAL A 16 -2.81 5.26 -7.32
N ASN A 17 -1.58 5.23 -6.80
CA ASN A 17 -0.78 6.41 -6.42
C ASN A 17 -1.36 7.32 -5.33
N GLY A 18 -2.48 6.98 -4.70
CA GLY A 18 -2.96 7.76 -3.57
C GLY A 18 -2.22 7.43 -2.27
N THR A 19 -2.14 8.39 -1.36
CA THR A 19 -1.38 8.26 -0.10
C THR A 19 -2.12 7.40 0.92
N CYS A 20 -1.40 6.44 1.50
CA CYS A 20 -1.87 5.58 2.58
C CYS A 20 -0.93 5.68 3.79
N ASP A 21 -1.50 5.59 5.00
CA ASP A 21 -0.77 5.87 6.25
C ASP A 21 -0.49 4.58 7.07
N GLY A 22 -0.79 3.40 6.51
CA GLY A 22 -0.83 2.14 7.26
C GLY A 22 -1.98 2.04 8.28
N THR A 23 -2.78 3.10 8.46
CA THR A 23 -3.98 3.09 9.29
C THR A 23 -5.19 2.52 8.55
N LEU A 24 -6.08 1.84 9.29
CA LEU A 24 -7.32 1.23 8.79
C LEU A 24 -8.30 2.21 8.13
N VAL A 25 -8.05 3.52 8.23
CA VAL A 25 -8.87 4.61 7.71
C VAL A 25 -8.55 4.94 6.24
N ARG A 26 -7.30 4.71 5.78
CA ARG A 26 -6.82 5.03 4.42
C ARG A 26 -6.39 3.76 3.67
N ARG A 27 -7.34 2.84 3.48
CA ARG A 27 -7.09 1.59 2.74
C ARG A 27 -7.11 1.83 1.24
N CYS A 28 -6.20 1.17 0.52
CA CYS A 28 -6.19 1.15 -0.93
C CYS A 28 -7.44 0.44 -1.49
N CYS A 29 -7.93 0.85 -2.65
CA CYS A 29 -9.05 0.17 -3.29
C CYS A 29 -8.67 -1.24 -3.74
N GLY A 30 -9.58 -2.21 -3.59
CA GLY A 30 -9.45 -3.54 -4.19
C GLY A 30 -8.19 -4.29 -3.78
N SER A 31 -7.42 -4.76 -4.77
CA SER A 31 -6.20 -5.56 -4.59
C SER A 31 -4.92 -4.73 -4.43
N LEU A 32 -5.03 -3.40 -4.35
CA LEU A 32 -3.86 -2.54 -4.18
C LEU A 32 -3.25 -2.73 -2.78
N LYS A 33 -1.91 -2.72 -2.73
CA LYS A 33 -1.12 -2.79 -1.52
C LYS A 33 -0.68 -1.38 -1.12
N CYS A 34 -0.71 -1.12 0.19
CA CYS A 34 -0.15 0.10 0.74
C CYS A 34 1.36 -0.10 0.85
N ASP A 35 2.09 0.60 0.00
CA ASP A 35 3.53 0.68 0.00
C ASP A 35 3.96 1.70 1.04
N LEU A 36 4.44 1.28 2.21
CA LEU A 36 4.95 2.23 3.20
C LEU A 36 6.41 2.55 2.87
N HIS A 37 6.70 3.81 2.56
CA HIS A 37 8.07 4.31 2.34
C HIS A 37 8.66 4.90 3.63
N GLY A 38 7.86 4.99 4.71
CA GLY A 38 8.28 5.51 6.00
C GLY A 38 7.25 5.24 7.11
N PRO A 39 7.51 5.70 8.34
CA PRO A 39 6.56 5.58 9.43
C PRO A 39 5.31 6.37 9.09
N PHE A 40 4.19 5.66 8.93
CA PHE A 40 2.89 6.24 8.58
C PHE A 40 2.85 6.98 7.23
N THR A 41 3.82 6.79 6.34
CA THR A 41 3.77 7.40 5.00
C THR A 41 3.93 6.32 3.94
N GLY A 42 2.95 6.24 3.06
CA GLY A 42 2.92 5.24 2.01
C GLY A 42 2.03 5.62 0.83
N ILE A 43 2.06 4.80 -0.20
CA ILE A 43 1.35 5.00 -1.46
C ILE A 43 0.66 3.70 -1.87
N CYS A 44 -0.58 3.78 -2.33
CA CYS A 44 -1.32 2.64 -2.85
C CYS A 44 -0.83 2.26 -4.25
N ARG A 45 -0.27 1.08 -4.41
CA ARG A 45 0.11 0.53 -5.72
C ARG A 45 -0.21 -0.95 -5.85
N SER A 46 -0.27 -1.42 -7.08
CA SER A 46 -0.36 -2.83 -7.43
C SER A 46 0.94 -3.58 -7.12
N CYS A 47 2.09 -2.92 -7.29
CA CYS A 47 3.42 -3.45 -6.97
C CYS A 47 4.31 -2.34 -6.37
N PHE A 48 5.26 -2.74 -5.54
CA PHE A 48 6.16 -1.85 -4.82
C PHE A 48 7.33 -1.40 -5.69
N LEU A 49 7.64 -0.10 -5.70
CA LEU A 49 8.72 0.48 -6.50
C LEU A 49 10.03 0.49 -5.73
N SER A 50 11.17 0.67 -6.41
CA SER A 50 12.45 0.85 -5.72
C SER A 50 12.38 1.90 -4.61
N GLY A 51 12.84 1.54 -3.40
CA GLY A 51 12.73 2.37 -2.20
C GLY A 51 11.46 2.15 -1.37
N ALA A 52 10.63 1.19 -1.76
CA ALA A 52 9.44 0.75 -1.02
C ALA A 52 9.75 -0.30 0.04
N SER A 53 9.05 -0.27 1.18
CA SER A 53 9.22 -1.31 2.19
C SER A 53 8.64 -2.66 1.71
N CYS A 54 9.51 -3.65 1.53
CA CYS A 54 9.14 -4.96 1.04
C CYS A 54 9.48 -6.06 2.06
N VAL A 55 8.64 -7.10 2.08
CA VAL A 55 8.86 -8.32 2.90
C VAL A 55 9.18 -9.52 2.02
N ARG A 56 8.66 -9.53 0.78
CA ARG A 56 8.91 -10.59 -0.20
C ARG A 56 9.27 -9.97 -1.54
N ASN A 57 10.21 -10.60 -2.23
CA ASN A 57 10.62 -10.30 -3.61
C ASN A 57 9.43 -10.10 -4.56
N SER A 58 8.43 -10.99 -4.45
CA SER A 58 7.21 -10.97 -5.29
C SER A 58 6.31 -9.74 -5.10
N GLN A 59 6.56 -8.90 -4.09
CA GLN A 59 5.80 -7.66 -3.90
C GLN A 59 6.41 -6.48 -4.66
N CYS A 60 7.69 -6.57 -5.03
CA CYS A 60 8.37 -5.54 -5.80
C CYS A 60 8.07 -5.69 -7.29
N CYS A 61 7.86 -4.57 -8.00
CA CYS A 61 7.70 -4.60 -9.46
C CYS A 61 8.96 -5.17 -10.15
N SER A 62 10.15 -4.87 -9.60
CA SER A 62 11.42 -5.40 -10.09
C SER A 62 11.67 -6.85 -9.63
N GLY A 63 10.85 -7.41 -8.74
CA GLY A 63 11.04 -8.76 -8.20
C GLY A 63 12.20 -8.90 -7.19
N HIS A 64 12.88 -7.79 -6.86
CA HIS A 64 14.00 -7.75 -5.93
C HIS A 64 13.68 -6.92 -4.69
N CYS A 65 13.68 -7.59 -3.53
CA CYS A 65 13.47 -7.07 -2.20
C CYS A 65 14.75 -7.26 -1.39
N LYS A 66 15.54 -6.20 -1.26
CA LYS A 66 16.82 -6.20 -0.55
C LYS A 66 16.75 -5.24 0.63
N GLN A 67 17.20 -5.69 1.80
CA GLN A 67 17.32 -4.81 2.97
C GLN A 67 15.98 -4.15 3.35
N LEU A 68 14.90 -4.94 3.27
CA LEU A 68 13.50 -4.51 3.44
C LEU A 68 13.05 -3.42 2.46
N ASN A 69 13.79 -3.18 1.38
CA ASN A 69 13.46 -2.22 0.35
C ASN A 69 13.44 -2.88 -1.04
N CYS A 70 12.47 -2.51 -1.87
CA CYS A 70 12.54 -2.90 -3.26
C CYS A 70 13.75 -2.22 -3.91
N THR A 71 14.47 -2.96 -4.75
CA THR A 71 15.60 -2.44 -5.54
C THR A 71 15.44 -2.87 -6.99
N ASP A 72 15.98 -2.07 -7.90
CA ASP A 72 15.97 -2.32 -9.35
C ASP A 72 17.33 -2.85 -9.84
N VAL A 73 18.21 -3.24 -8.91
CA VAL A 73 19.64 -3.48 -9.13
C VAL A 73 20.04 -4.89 -8.72
#